data_AF-A0A662Y427-F1
#
_entry.id   AF-A0A662Y427-F1
#
_cell.length_a   1.000
_cell.length_b   1.000
_cell.length_c   1.000
_cell.angle_alpha   90.00
_cell.angle_beta   90.00
_cell.angle_gamma   90.00
#
_symmetry.space_group_name_H-M   'P 1'
#
loop_
_entity.id
_entity.type
_entity.pdbx_description
1 polymer ?
#
loop_
_entity_poly.entity_id
_entity_poly.type
_entity_poly.pdbx_seq_one_letter_code
_entity_poly.pdbx_strand_id
1 'polypeptide(L)'
;MLIHGADLGSVARPLAVTLKWVDRVCAEFAQQAERSAALGLFVPPHLLNLDDEATRYRLQMNFIDYLVAPLWTTIGGLLPAARPMLGHLQANRLYFSEQAALLTARRPSSAVAGAATDAEG
;
A
#
# COMPACT_ATOMS: atom_id res chain seq x y z
N MET A 1 4.68 -19.50 -11.13
CA MET A 1 3.59 -19.06 -10.24
C MET A 1 3.89 -19.30 -8.77
N LEU A 2 4.28 -20.50 -8.33
CA LEU A 2 4.49 -20.77 -6.89
C LEU A 2 5.64 -19.99 -6.26
N ILE A 3 6.79 -19.88 -6.95
CA ILE A 3 7.93 -19.08 -6.49
C ILE A 3 7.53 -17.61 -6.34
N HIS A 4 6.84 -17.06 -7.33
CA HIS A 4 6.36 -15.68 -7.28
C HIS A 4 5.27 -15.46 -6.21
N GLY A 5 4.38 -16.44 -6.01
CA GLY A 5 3.42 -16.40 -4.91
C GLY A 5 4.09 -16.44 -3.54
N ALA A 6 5.20 -17.17 -3.40
CA ALA A 6 5.99 -17.18 -2.17
C ALA A 6 6.65 -15.81 -1.91
N ASP A 7 7.18 -15.17 -2.95
CA ASP A 7 7.78 -13.84 -2.89
C ASP A 7 6.77 -12.77 -2.41
N LEU A 8 5.55 -12.79 -2.98
CA LEU A 8 4.46 -11.89 -2.57
C LEU A 8 3.60 -12.46 -1.43
N GLY A 9 4.08 -13.45 -0.69
CA GLY A 9 3.24 -14.17 0.27
C GLY A 9 2.93 -13.40 1.55
N SER A 10 3.72 -12.37 1.88
CA SER A 10 3.60 -11.60 3.11
C SER A 10 2.26 -10.87 3.28
N VAL A 11 1.68 -10.42 2.16
CA VAL A 11 0.37 -9.73 2.09
C VAL A 11 -0.83 -10.68 2.25
N ALA A 12 -0.61 -11.99 2.11
CA ALA A 12 -1.60 -13.04 2.30
C ALA A 12 -1.43 -13.80 3.64
N ARG A 13 -0.70 -13.21 4.60
CA ARG A 13 -0.54 -13.71 5.98
C ARG A 13 -1.53 -13.01 6.93
N PRO A 14 -1.69 -13.52 8.17
CA PRO A 14 -2.47 -12.81 9.18
C PRO A 14 -2.01 -11.35 9.33
N LEU A 15 -2.95 -10.45 9.58
CA LEU A 15 -2.75 -9.00 9.54
C LEU A 15 -1.50 -8.52 10.29
N ALA A 16 -1.26 -9.03 11.50
CA ALA A 16 -0.09 -8.64 12.31
C ALA A 16 1.26 -8.92 11.62
N VAL A 17 1.34 -9.96 10.78
CA VAL A 17 2.52 -10.26 9.97
C VAL A 17 2.57 -9.33 8.77
N THR A 18 1.44 -9.13 8.08
CA THR A 18 1.36 -8.24 6.93
C THR A 18 1.79 -6.82 7.29
N LEU A 19 1.29 -6.26 8.41
CA LEU A 19 1.65 -4.91 8.85
C LEU A 19 3.16 -4.73 9.06
N LYS A 20 3.83 -5.71 9.67
CA LYS A 20 5.30 -5.67 9.84
C LYS A 20 6.05 -5.59 8.50
N TRP A 21 5.56 -6.28 7.48
CA TRP A 21 6.15 -6.22 6.15
C TRP A 21 5.83 -4.92 5.44
N VAL A 22 4.60 -4.41 5.59
CA VAL A 22 4.21 -3.09 5.07
C VAL A 22 5.09 -1.99 5.66
N ASP A 23 5.39 -2.02 6.96
CA ASP A 23 6.32 -1.09 7.59
C ASP A 23 7.73 -1.14 6.98
N ARG A 24 8.28 -2.33 6.82
CA ARG A 24 9.63 -2.52 6.28
C ARG A 24 9.74 -2.07 4.82
N VAL A 25 8.78 -2.45 3.98
CA VAL A 25 8.78 -2.08 2.56
C VAL A 25 8.55 -0.58 2.38
N CYS A 26 7.63 0.03 3.12
CA CYS A 26 7.43 1.47 3.05
C CYS A 26 8.66 2.25 3.52
N ALA A 27 9.34 1.78 4.58
CA ALA A 27 10.58 2.39 5.04
C ALA A 27 11.70 2.30 4.00
N GLU A 28 11.83 1.16 3.32
CA GLU A 28 12.78 0.99 2.22
C GLU A 28 12.47 1.91 1.04
N PHE A 29 11.20 2.00 0.64
CA PHE A 29 10.73 2.89 -0.43
C PHE A 29 11.01 4.36 -0.12
N ALA A 30 10.77 4.79 1.12
CA ALA A 30 11.06 6.16 1.55
C ALA A 30 12.57 6.47 1.49
N GLN A 31 13.41 5.53 1.96
CA GLN A 31 14.86 5.68 1.86
C GLN A 31 15.35 5.71 0.40
N GLN A 32 14.75 4.89 -0.48
CA GLN A 32 15.05 4.93 -1.89
C GLN A 32 14.66 6.27 -2.52
N ALA A 33 13.48 6.79 -2.18
CA ALA A 33 13.00 8.10 -2.64
C ALA A 33 14.00 9.22 -2.30
N GLU A 34 14.46 9.25 -1.04
CA GLU A 34 15.41 10.23 -0.55
C GLU A 34 16.74 10.16 -1.30
N ARG A 35 17.31 8.96 -1.46
CA ARG A 35 18.59 8.77 -2.17
C ARG A 35 18.47 9.13 -3.65
N SER A 36 17.37 8.73 -4.30
CA SER A 36 17.13 9.07 -5.70
C SER A 36 17.00 10.58 -5.89
N ALA A 37 16.26 11.28 -5.01
CA ALA A 37 16.14 12.73 -5.04
C ALA A 37 17.49 13.43 -4.83
N ALA A 38 18.30 12.98 -3.86
CA ALA A 38 19.63 13.53 -3.59
C ALA A 38 20.60 13.39 -4.79
N LEU A 39 20.40 12.36 -5.61
CA LEU A 39 21.17 12.11 -6.84
C LEU A 39 20.57 12.82 -8.07
N GLY A 40 19.48 13.56 -7.94
CA GLY A 40 18.77 14.18 -9.06
C GLY A 40 18.09 13.17 -10.00
N LEU A 41 17.82 11.95 -9.52
CA LEU A 41 17.12 10.91 -10.27
C LEU A 41 15.61 11.02 -10.11
N PHE A 42 14.89 10.49 -11.10
CA PHE A 42 13.43 10.38 -11.03
C PHE A 42 13.00 9.52 -9.82
N VAL A 43 12.07 10.04 -9.03
CA VAL A 43 11.43 9.32 -7.93
C VAL A 43 10.03 8.86 -8.35
N PRO A 44 9.79 7.55 -8.45
CA PRO A 44 8.46 7.03 -8.77
C PRO A 44 7.39 7.51 -7.77
N PRO A 45 6.17 7.88 -8.22
CA PRO A 45 5.15 8.44 -7.33
C PRO A 45 4.74 7.56 -6.15
N HIS A 46 4.82 6.23 -6.29
CA HIS A 46 4.46 5.28 -5.22
C HIS A 46 5.48 5.19 -4.08
N LEU A 47 6.64 5.85 -4.22
CA LEU A 47 7.67 5.98 -3.18
C LEU A 47 7.49 7.27 -2.36
N LEU A 48 6.60 8.18 -2.78
CA LEU A 48 6.41 9.49 -2.16
C LEU A 48 5.31 9.47 -1.10
N ASN A 49 5.42 10.39 -0.13
CA ASN A 49 4.43 10.64 0.93
C ASN A 49 4.09 9.38 1.75
N LEU A 50 5.07 8.50 1.96
CA LEU A 50 4.90 7.26 2.73
C LEU A 50 4.95 7.48 4.24
N ASP A 51 5.15 8.71 4.70
CA ASP A 51 4.91 9.15 6.08
C ASP A 51 3.40 9.31 6.38
N ASP A 52 2.57 9.59 5.37
CA ASP A 52 1.12 9.63 5.49
C ASP A 52 0.52 8.22 5.48
N GLU A 53 -0.01 7.77 6.61
CA GLU A 53 -0.64 6.45 6.74
C GLU A 53 -1.75 6.20 5.71
N ALA A 54 -2.55 7.22 5.37
CA ALA A 54 -3.61 7.08 4.38
C ALA A 54 -3.04 6.75 2.99
N THR A 55 -1.89 7.31 2.64
CA THR A 55 -1.16 6.99 1.40
C THR A 55 -0.62 5.57 1.44
N ARG A 56 -0.04 5.13 2.57
CA ARG A 56 0.41 3.75 2.74
C ARG A 56 -0.73 2.75 2.58
N TYR A 57 -1.89 3.00 3.19
CA TYR A 57 -3.05 2.10 3.06
C TYR A 57 -3.57 2.04 1.63
N ARG A 58 -3.69 3.19 0.94
CA ARG A 58 -4.05 3.21 -0.50
C ARG A 58 -3.05 2.43 -1.36
N LEU A 59 -1.75 2.57 -1.08
CA LEU A 59 -0.71 1.80 -1.77
C LEU A 59 -0.93 0.29 -1.58
N GLN A 60 -1.18 -0.16 -0.35
CA GLN A 60 -1.46 -1.58 -0.07
C GLN A 60 -2.75 -2.07 -0.74
N MET A 61 -3.81 -1.26 -0.74
CA MET A 61 -5.06 -1.57 -1.44
C MET A 61 -4.82 -1.83 -2.92
N ASN A 62 -4.14 -0.90 -3.60
CA ASN A 62 -3.82 -1.02 -5.02
C ASN A 62 -2.92 -2.24 -5.30
N PHE A 63 -1.92 -2.47 -4.45
CA PHE A 63 -1.04 -3.63 -4.59
C PHE A 63 -1.82 -4.95 -4.47
N ILE A 64 -2.74 -5.02 -3.50
CA ILE A 64 -3.59 -6.20 -3.34
C ILE A 64 -4.51 -6.39 -4.54
N ASP A 65 -5.23 -5.34 -4.94
CA ASP A 65 -6.28 -5.44 -5.96
C ASP A 65 -5.72 -5.78 -7.33
N TYR A 66 -4.60 -5.17 -7.72
CA TYR A 66 -4.08 -5.26 -9.09
C TYR A 66 -3.00 -6.33 -9.28
N LEU A 67 -2.27 -6.73 -8.23
CA LEU A 67 -1.18 -7.70 -8.36
C LEU A 67 -1.43 -8.98 -7.54
N VAL A 68 -1.71 -8.84 -6.25
CA VAL A 68 -1.66 -9.97 -5.32
C VAL A 68 -2.92 -10.84 -5.42
N ALA A 69 -4.11 -10.24 -5.49
CA ALA A 69 -5.38 -10.95 -5.53
C ALA A 69 -5.55 -11.80 -6.79
N PRO A 70 -5.25 -11.30 -8.01
CA PRO A 70 -5.26 -12.14 -9.21
C PRO A 70 -4.32 -13.35 -9.08
N LEU A 71 -3.08 -13.13 -8.60
CA LEU A 71 -2.08 -14.19 -8.42
C LEU A 71 -2.55 -15.27 -7.45
N TRP A 72 -2.97 -14.88 -6.24
CA TRP A 72 -3.41 -15.82 -5.21
C TRP A 72 -4.73 -16.52 -5.57
N THR A 73 -5.59 -15.89 -6.37
CA THR A 73 -6.81 -16.53 -6.88
C THR A 73 -6.46 -17.69 -7.80
N THR A 74 -5.52 -17.49 -8.73
CA THR A 74 -5.01 -18.57 -9.59
C THR A 74 -4.35 -19.67 -8.76
N ILE A 75 -3.49 -19.33 -7.80
CA ILE A 75 -2.83 -20.31 -6.94
C ILE A 75 -3.83 -21.12 -6.09
N GLY A 76 -4.85 -20.48 -5.52
CA GLY A 76 -5.91 -21.13 -4.74
C GLY A 76 -6.83 -22.05 -5.56
N GLY A 77 -6.95 -21.78 -6.86
CA GLY A 77 -7.61 -22.68 -7.82
C GLY A 77 -6.81 -23.95 -8.11
N LEU A 78 -5.47 -23.84 -8.17
CA LEU A 78 -4.56 -24.96 -8.46
C LEU A 78 -4.20 -25.78 -7.22
N LEU A 79 -4.06 -25.13 -6.07
CA LEU A 79 -3.67 -25.75 -4.80
C LEU A 79 -4.72 -25.44 -3.74
N PRO A 80 -5.62 -26.37 -3.40
CA PRO A 80 -6.65 -26.15 -2.38
C PRO A 80 -6.09 -25.75 -1.01
N ALA A 81 -4.90 -26.25 -0.65
CA ALA A 81 -4.18 -25.88 0.56
C ALA A 81 -3.82 -24.38 0.61
N ALA A 82 -3.82 -23.70 -0.53
CA ALA A 82 -3.55 -22.27 -0.62
C ALA A 82 -4.78 -21.37 -0.35
N ARG A 83 -5.99 -21.94 -0.25
CA ARG A 83 -7.23 -21.15 -0.08
C ARG A 83 -7.30 -20.29 1.19
N PRO A 84 -6.75 -20.69 2.36
CA PRO A 84 -6.77 -19.83 3.54
C PRO A 84 -6.09 -18.47 3.31
N MET A 85 -5.12 -18.40 2.40
CA MET A 85 -4.41 -17.16 2.06
C MET A 85 -5.33 -16.14 1.38
N LEU A 86 -6.34 -16.59 0.64
CA LEU A 86 -7.35 -15.70 0.06
C LEU A 86 -8.22 -15.05 1.14
N GLY A 87 -8.56 -15.80 2.20
CA GLY A 87 -9.29 -15.27 3.34
C GLY A 87 -8.51 -14.19 4.09
N HIS A 88 -7.21 -14.43 4.33
CA HIS A 88 -6.33 -13.39 4.91
C HIS A 88 -6.22 -12.17 3.99
N LEU A 89 -6.06 -12.38 2.68
CA LEU A 89 -5.92 -11.28 1.72
C LEU A 89 -7.16 -10.38 1.70
N GLN A 90 -8.37 -10.97 1.72
CA GLN A 90 -9.63 -10.25 1.83
C GLN A 90 -9.73 -9.45 3.14
N ALA A 91 -9.40 -10.09 4.27
CA ALA A 91 -9.42 -9.42 5.58
C ALA A 91 -8.42 -8.25 5.66
N ASN A 92 -7.20 -8.44 5.16
CA ASN A 92 -6.18 -7.39 5.11
C ASN A 92 -6.63 -6.23 4.21
N ARG A 93 -7.22 -6.53 3.05
CA ARG A 93 -7.73 -5.51 2.12
C ARG A 93 -8.88 -4.69 2.71
N LEU A 94 -9.77 -5.33 3.46
CA LEU A 94 -10.84 -4.66 4.19
C LEU A 94 -10.28 -3.75 5.27
N TYR A 95 -9.34 -4.25 6.09
CA TYR A 95 -8.67 -3.45 7.11
C TYR A 95 -8.07 -2.17 6.54
N PHE A 96 -7.30 -2.25 5.44
CA PHE A 96 -6.71 -1.07 4.82
C PHE A 96 -7.77 -0.08 4.29
N SER A 97 -8.89 -0.60 3.77
CA SER A 97 -10.02 0.22 3.32
C SER A 97 -10.64 1.02 4.47
N GLU A 98 -10.90 0.35 5.59
CA GLU A 98 -11.50 0.96 6.77
C GLU A 98 -10.57 2.01 7.37
N GLN A 99 -9.27 1.72 7.52
CA GLN A 99 -8.30 2.68 8.05
C GLN A 99 -8.15 3.89 7.13
N ALA A 100 -8.08 3.71 5.81
CA ALA A 100 -8.03 4.81 4.86
C ALA A 100 -9.28 5.71 4.94
N ALA A 101 -10.46 5.12 5.10
CA ALA A 101 -11.71 5.86 5.25
C ALA A 101 -11.73 6.67 6.56
N LEU A 102 -11.30 6.06 7.68
CA LEU A 102 -11.20 6.73 8.98
C LEU A 102 -10.25 7.93 8.94
N LEU A 103 -9.07 7.78 8.32
CA LEU A 103 -8.12 8.89 8.20
C LEU A 103 -8.63 10.01 7.29
N THR A 104 -9.38 9.67 6.24
CA THR A 104 -10.01 10.65 5.35
C THR A 104 -11.08 11.45 6.08
N ALA A 105 -11.93 10.80 6.89
CA ALA A 105 -12.96 11.46 7.68
C ALA A 105 -12.38 12.37 8.78
N ARG A 106 -11.17 12.10 9.25
CA ARG A 106 -10.50 12.87 10.32
C ARG A 106 -9.74 14.10 9.82
N ARG A 107 -9.51 14.27 8.51
CA ARG A 107 -8.86 15.48 7.98
C ARG A 107 -9.85 16.66 8.03
N PRO A 108 -9.60 17.71 8.85
CA PRO A 108 -10.48 18.87 8.87
C PRO A 108 -10.43 19.63 7.54
N SER A 109 -11.57 20.20 7.14
CA SER A 109 -11.85 20.89 5.86
C SER A 109 -10.99 22.14 5.56
N SER A 110 -9.96 22.47 6.35
CA SER A 110 -9.24 23.75 6.25
C SER A 110 -8.03 23.75 5.30
N ALA A 111 -7.62 22.61 4.73
CA ALA A 111 -6.41 22.54 3.89
C ALA A 111 -6.59 23.01 2.44
N VAL A 112 -7.79 23.44 2.02
CA VAL A 112 -8.09 23.84 0.62
C VAL A 112 -8.14 25.37 0.43
N ALA A 113 -8.01 26.18 1.48
CA ALA A 113 -8.20 27.64 1.38
C ALA A 113 -6.93 28.47 1.12
N GLY A 114 -5.75 27.86 0.94
CA GLY A 114 -4.47 28.58 0.97
C GLY A 114 -3.78 28.90 -0.36
N ALA A 115 -4.33 28.54 -1.52
CA ALA A 115 -3.60 28.61 -2.81
C ALA A 115 -4.19 29.57 -3.85
N ALA A 116 -5.05 30.51 -3.46
CA ALA A 116 -5.71 31.43 -4.39
C ALA A 116 -5.66 32.89 -3.91
N THR A 117 -4.48 33.39 -3.54
CA THR A 117 -4.16 34.82 -3.52
C THR A 117 -2.66 34.92 -3.74
N ASP A 118 -2.25 35.35 -4.93
CA ASP A 118 -1.02 36.10 -5.23
C ASP A 118 -0.69 35.94 -6.73
N ALA A 119 -1.55 36.55 -7.57
CA ALA A 119 -1.26 36.76 -8.99
C ALA A 119 -2.06 37.96 -9.54
N GLU A 120 -2.01 39.11 -8.86
CA GLU A 120 -2.21 40.42 -9.48
C GLU A 120 -1.29 41.44 -8.78
N GLY A 121 -0.29 41.93 -9.52
CA GLY A 121 0.72 42.90 -9.10
C GLY A 121 1.78 43.08 -10.17
#